data_AF-A0A7G6A5J0-F1
#
_entry.id   AF-A0A7G6A5J0-F1
#
_cell.length_a   1.000
_cell.length_b   1.000
_cell.length_c   1.000
_cell.angle_alpha   90.00
_cell.angle_beta   90.00
_cell.angle_gamma   90.00
#
_symmetry.space_group_name_H-M   'P 1'
#
loop_
_entity.id
_entity.type
_entity.pdbx_description
1 polymer ?
#
loop_
_entity_poly.entity_id
_entity_poly.type
_entity_poly.pdbx_seq_one_letter_code
_entity_poly.pdbx_strand_id
1 'polypeptide(L)'
;MQQAPRTAPSAGFNLLLGVLLGALGVFHLATGAQGDGLGGILKGLALLAYALVLVRDALHIRKTGQPAMPRRRLNTIGLACLALYFVGVLVKNGPAMM
;
A
#
# COMPACT_ATOMS: atom_id res chain seq x y z
N MET A 1 -18.12 -27.79 -11.46
CA MET A 1 -17.13 -27.41 -10.42
C MET A 1 -16.71 -25.97 -10.69
N GLN A 2 -17.19 -25.01 -9.90
CA GLN A 2 -16.65 -23.64 -9.95
C GLN A 2 -15.21 -23.72 -9.45
N GLN A 3 -14.24 -23.49 -10.35
CA GLN A 3 -12.85 -23.35 -9.97
C GLN A 3 -12.78 -22.17 -9.01
N ALA A 4 -12.59 -22.45 -7.71
CA ALA A 4 -12.21 -21.43 -6.75
C ALA A 4 -11.07 -20.63 -7.40
N PRO A 5 -11.19 -19.30 -7.54
CA PRO A 5 -10.20 -18.51 -8.26
C PRO A 5 -8.87 -18.86 -7.63
N ARG A 6 -7.93 -19.37 -8.44
CA ARG A 6 -6.55 -19.56 -8.03
C ARG A 6 -6.05 -18.16 -7.68
N THR A 7 -6.24 -17.76 -6.44
CA THR A 7 -5.68 -16.58 -5.80
C THR A 7 -4.20 -16.85 -5.56
N ALA A 8 -3.50 -17.28 -6.61
CA ALA A 8 -2.06 -17.25 -6.66
C ALA A 8 -1.64 -15.77 -6.56
N PRO A 9 -0.58 -15.44 -5.80
CA PRO A 9 0.01 -14.12 -5.83
C PRO A 9 0.42 -13.81 -7.27
N SER A 10 -0.30 -12.90 -7.94
CA SER A 10 0.01 -12.55 -9.33
C SER A 10 1.02 -11.41 -9.32
N ALA A 11 2.24 -11.72 -9.78
CA ALA A 11 3.32 -10.73 -9.87
C ALA A 11 2.88 -9.46 -10.59
N GLY A 12 2.11 -9.60 -11.67
CA GLY A 12 1.57 -8.47 -12.42
C GLY A 12 0.61 -7.60 -11.60
N PHE A 13 -0.27 -8.21 -10.80
CA PHE A 13 -1.20 -7.46 -9.94
C PHE A 13 -0.47 -6.75 -8.81
N ASN A 14 0.46 -7.44 -8.14
CA ASN A 14 1.26 -6.83 -7.07
C ASN A 14 2.12 -5.67 -7.62
N LEU A 15 2.68 -5.82 -8.82
CA LEU A 15 3.42 -4.75 -9.48
C LEU A 15 2.51 -3.55 -9.81
N LEU A 16 1.36 -3.79 -10.46
CA LEU A 16 0.41 -2.75 -10.83
C LEU A 16 -0.09 -2.00 -9.59
N LEU A 17 -0.52 -2.75 -8.57
CA LEU A 17 -1.00 -2.18 -7.32
C LEU A 17 0.12 -1.40 -6.61
N GLY A 18 1.34 -1.94 -6.60
CA GLY A 18 2.50 -1.26 -6.05
C GLY A 18 2.82 0.05 -6.77
N VAL A 19 2.75 0.08 -8.09
CA VAL A 19 2.97 1.31 -8.88
C VAL A 19 1.88 2.35 -8.60
N LEU A 20 0.60 1.94 -8.58
CA LEU A 20 -0.52 2.85 -8.29
C LEU A 20 -0.42 3.44 -6.88
N LEU A 21 -0.19 2.60 -5.87
CA LEU A 21 0.00 3.04 -4.49
C LEU A 21 1.26 3.91 -4.36
N GLY A 22 2.31 3.59 -5.12
CA GLY A 22 3.53 4.39 -5.19
C GLY A 22 3.25 5.82 -5.68
N ALA A 23 2.55 5.94 -6.81
CA ALA A 23 2.17 7.24 -7.38
C ALA A 23 1.28 8.05 -6.43
N LEU A 24 0.26 7.41 -5.83
CA LEU A 24 -0.60 8.06 -4.82
C LEU A 24 0.19 8.47 -3.56
N GLY A 25 1.14 7.64 -3.15
CA GLY A 25 2.01 7.93 -2.02
C GLY A 25 2.88 9.16 -2.24
N VAL A 26 3.51 9.26 -3.41
CA VAL A 26 4.28 10.45 -3.82
C VAL A 26 3.38 11.69 -3.87
N PHE A 27 2.18 11.56 -4.45
CA PHE A 27 1.22 12.65 -4.51
C PHE A 27 0.87 13.18 -3.12
N HIS A 28 0.50 12.31 -2.17
CA HIS A 28 0.18 12.71 -0.80
C HIS A 28 1.37 13.32 -0.03
N LEU A 29 2.59 12.85 -0.31
CA LEU A 29 3.81 13.46 0.23
C LEU A 29 4.03 14.86 -0.32
N ALA A 30 3.85 15.06 -1.63
CA ALA A 30 3.98 16.36 -2.27
C ALA A 30 2.94 17.35 -1.74
N THR A 31 1.66 16.95 -1.66
CA THR A 31 0.62 17.84 -1.09
C THR A 31 0.86 18.09 0.40
N GLY A 32 1.30 17.06 1.15
CA GLY A 32 1.69 17.17 2.56
C GLY A 32 2.77 18.22 2.80
N ALA A 33 3.80 18.22 1.96
CA ALA A 33 4.89 19.20 2.00
C ALA A 33 4.47 20.61 1.55
N GLN A 34 3.45 20.71 0.68
CA GLN A 34 2.95 21.98 0.15
C GLN A 34 1.89 22.67 1.04
N GLY A 35 1.42 22.03 2.11
CA GLY A 35 0.49 22.67 3.06
C GLY A 35 -0.59 21.78 3.66
N ASP A 36 -0.78 20.55 3.17
CA ASP A 36 -1.71 19.57 3.79
C ASP A 36 -1.25 19.09 5.18
N GLY A 37 0.00 19.39 5.55
CA GLY A 37 0.57 19.09 6.86
C GLY A 37 0.88 17.60 7.09
N LEU A 38 1.12 17.27 8.35
CA LEU A 38 1.56 15.94 8.81
C LEU A 38 0.64 14.81 8.35
N GLY A 39 -0.68 15.03 8.26
CA GLY A 39 -1.62 14.03 7.79
C GLY A 39 -1.42 13.64 6.32
N GLY A 40 -1.03 14.58 5.45
CA GLY A 40 -0.63 14.28 4.07
C GLY A 40 0.63 13.42 3.99
N ILE A 41 1.65 13.78 4.77
CA ILE A 41 2.92 13.06 4.85
C ILE A 41 2.71 11.63 5.35
N LEU A 42 1.92 11.43 6.43
CA LEU A 42 1.63 10.11 6.99
C LEU A 42 0.91 9.20 5.98
N LYS A 43 -0.08 9.74 5.27
CA LYS A 43 -0.76 9.01 4.19
C LYS A 43 0.19 8.62 3.07
N GLY A 44 1.04 9.55 2.65
CA GLY A 44 2.05 9.30 1.62
C GLY A 44 3.03 8.20 2.00
N LEU A 45 3.58 8.26 3.22
CA LEU A 45 4.50 7.25 3.75
C LEU A 45 3.86 5.88 3.87
N ALA A 46 2.61 5.79 4.35
CA ALA A 46 1.90 4.51 4.46
C ALA A 46 1.70 3.83 3.10
N LEU A 47 1.31 4.60 2.08
CA LEU A 47 1.12 4.12 0.72
C LEU A 47 2.44 3.70 0.07
N LEU A 48 3.50 4.51 0.22
CA LEU A 48 4.83 4.19 -0.29
C LEU A 48 5.41 2.93 0.36
N ALA A 49 5.25 2.77 1.68
CA ALA A 49 5.74 1.59 2.38
C ALA A 49 5.11 0.31 1.84
N TYR A 50 3.79 0.30 1.65
CA TYR A 50 3.11 -0.87 1.09
C TYR A 50 3.42 -1.09 -0.39
N ALA A 51 3.54 -0.01 -1.17
CA ALA A 51 3.97 -0.05 -2.56
C ALA A 51 5.31 -0.77 -2.73
N LEU A 52 6.31 -0.42 -1.89
CA LEU A 52 7.63 -1.06 -1.91
C LEU A 52 7.55 -2.56 -1.60
N VAL A 53 6.71 -2.95 -0.65
CA VAL A 53 6.50 -4.37 -0.31
C VAL A 53 5.90 -5.14 -1.49
N LEU A 54 4.90 -4.56 -2.14
CA LEU A 54 4.24 -5.17 -3.31
C LEU A 54 5.17 -5.26 -4.53
N VAL A 55 5.92 -4.20 -4.82
CA VAL A 55 6.91 -4.20 -5.90
C VAL A 55 8.01 -5.22 -5.62
N ARG A 56 8.52 -5.30 -4.39
CA ARG A 56 9.51 -6.31 -4.00
C ARG A 56 8.98 -7.72 -4.20
N ASP A 57 7.76 -8.00 -3.74
CA ASP A 57 7.14 -9.32 -3.89
C ASP A 57 6.92 -9.65 -5.37
N ALA A 58 6.42 -8.71 -6.17
CA ALA A 58 6.26 -8.87 -7.62
C ALA A 58 7.59 -9.16 -8.32
N LEU A 59 8.64 -8.39 -8.02
CA LEU A 59 9.98 -8.61 -8.58
C LEU A 59 10.54 -9.97 -8.16
N HIS A 60 10.29 -10.40 -6.92
CA HIS A 60 10.71 -11.71 -6.43
C HIS A 60 9.99 -12.84 -7.16
N ILE A 61 8.67 -12.76 -7.36
CA ILE A 61 7.90 -13.74 -8.14
C ILE A 61 8.39 -13.78 -9.59
N ARG A 62 8.66 -12.62 -10.21
CA ARG A 62 9.20 -12.58 -11.59
C ARG A 62 10.58 -13.25 -11.69
N LYS A 63 11.39 -13.20 -10.63
CA LYS A 63 12.73 -13.80 -10.60
C LYS A 63 12.74 -15.28 -10.21
N THR A 64 11.89 -15.69 -9.28
CA THR A 64 11.95 -17.02 -8.63
C THR A 64 10.77 -17.93 -8.96
N GLY A 65 9.71 -17.39 -9.57
CA GLY A 65 8.45 -18.08 -9.80
C GLY A 65 7.61 -18.28 -8.53
N GLN A 66 8.09 -17.83 -7.35
CA GLN A 66 7.42 -18.02 -6.07
C GLN A 66 7.24 -16.70 -5.31
N PRO A 67 6.19 -16.57 -4.49
CA PRO A 67 6.00 -15.40 -3.65
C PRO A 67 7.10 -15.27 -2.60
N ALA A 68 7.56 -14.04 -2.35
CA ALA A 68 8.58 -13.77 -1.33
C ALA A 68 8.05 -14.01 0.08
N MET A 69 6.73 -13.91 0.26
CA MET A 69 6.06 -13.99 1.55
C MET A 69 4.72 -14.72 1.42
N PRO A 70 4.25 -15.40 2.48
CA PRO A 70 2.91 -15.95 2.50
C PRO A 70 1.86 -14.81 2.44
N ARG A 71 0.76 -15.06 1.71
CA ARG A 71 -0.31 -14.08 1.48
C ARG A 71 -0.91 -13.50 2.77
N ARG A 72 -0.97 -14.30 3.84
CA ARG A 72 -1.40 -13.85 5.17
C ARG A 72 -0.53 -12.69 5.67
N ARG A 73 0.80 -12.80 5.53
CA ARG A 73 1.75 -11.77 5.97
C ARG A 73 1.64 -10.52 5.11
N LEU A 74 1.50 -10.68 3.79
CA LEU A 74 1.30 -9.56 2.87
C LEU A 74 0.03 -8.76 3.23
N ASN A 75 -1.07 -9.46 3.51
CA ASN A 75 -2.32 -8.82 3.95
C ASN A 75 -2.18 -8.14 5.31
N THR A 76 -1.46 -8.73 6.28
CA THR A 76 -1.21 -8.08 7.58
C THR A 76 -0.42 -6.77 7.40
N ILE A 77 0.59 -6.76 6.53
CA ILE A 77 1.32 -5.53 6.21
C ILE A 77 0.39 -4.51 5.54
N GLY A 78 -0.42 -4.94 4.58
CA GLY A 78 -1.42 -4.07 3.93
C GLY A 78 -2.40 -3.46 4.93
N LEU A 79 -2.89 -4.25 5.89
CA LEU A 79 -3.78 -3.77 6.97
C LEU A 79 -3.06 -2.79 7.90
N ALA A 80 -1.79 -3.04 8.24
CA ALA A 80 -1.01 -2.11 9.06
C ALA A 80 -0.79 -0.78 8.33
N CYS A 81 -0.45 -0.80 7.04
CA CYS A 81 -0.34 0.40 6.21
C CYS A 81 -1.69 1.11 6.05
N LEU A 82 -2.79 0.36 5.92
CA LEU A 82 -4.13 0.93 5.88
C LEU A 82 -4.48 1.64 7.19
N ALA A 83 -4.18 1.03 8.35
CA ALA A 83 -4.38 1.65 9.65
C ALA A 83 -3.57 2.94 9.79
N LEU A 84 -2.29 2.94 9.38
CA LEU A 84 -1.45 4.14 9.36
C LEU A 84 -2.00 5.23 8.43
N TYR A 85 -2.52 4.84 7.27
CA TYR A 85 -3.20 5.77 6.36
C TYR A 85 -4.41 6.41 7.03
N PHE A 86 -5.25 5.64 7.73
CA PHE A 86 -6.38 6.17 8.49
C PHE A 86 -5.95 7.10 9.62
N VAL A 87 -4.86 6.80 10.33
CA VAL A 87 -4.28 7.75 11.29
C VAL A 87 -3.92 9.07 10.60
N GLY A 88 -3.29 9.01 9.43
CA GLY A 88 -3.01 10.21 8.63
C GLY A 88 -4.26 10.96 8.15
N VAL A 89 -5.37 10.25 7.88
CA VAL A 89 -6.68 10.85 7.60
C VAL A 89 -7.21 11.58 8.84
N LEU A 90 -7.20 10.94 10.01
CA LEU A 90 -7.67 11.53 11.27
C LEU A 90 -6.84 12.75 11.68
N VAL A 91 -5.52 12.67 11.52
CA VAL A 91 -4.61 13.81 11.78
C VAL A 91 -4.88 14.96 10.81
N LYS A 92 -5.17 14.68 9.53
CA LYS A 92 -5.51 15.73 8.56
C LYS A 92 -6.88 16.38 8.85
N ASN A 93 -7.87 15.57 9.21
CA ASN A 93 -9.25 16.02 9.28
C ASN A 93 -9.69 16.47 10.69
N GLY A 94 -8.92 16.17 11.74
CA GLY A 94 -9.23 16.51 13.13
C GLY A 94 -10.60 15.99 13.61
N PRO A 95 -10.99 16.22 14.88
CA PRO A 95 -12.33 15.94 15.39
C PRO A 95 -13.31 17.03 14.95
N ALA A 96 -13.44 17.30 13.65
CA ALA A 96 -14.44 18.22 13.10
C ALA A 96 -15.73 17.50 12.65
N MET A 97 -15.96 16.26 13.16
CA MET A 97 -17.25 15.57 13.12
C MET A 97 -17.85 15.46 14.53
N MET A 98 -17.86 16.56 15.28
CA MET A 98 -18.70 16.78 16.46
C MET A 98 -19.19 18.23 16.46
#